data_AF-A0A6I9NFC9-F1
#
_entry.id   AF-A0A6I9NFC9-F1
#
_cell.length_a   1.000
_cell.length_b   1.000
_cell.length_c   1.000
_cell.angle_alpha   90.00
_cell.angle_beta   90.00
_cell.angle_gamma   90.00
#
_symmetry.space_group_name_H-M   'P 1'
#
loop_
_entity.id
_entity.type
_entity.pdbx_description
1 polymer ?
#
loop_
_entity_poly.entity_id
_entity_poly.type
_entity_poly.pdbx_seq_one_letter_code
_entity_poly.pdbx_strand_id
1 'polypeptide(L)'
;MEVEFRKQEEVLRKFRAHETNLLIATSIVEEGVDIPKCNLVVRFDLPTEYRSYVQSKGRARAPVSNYIMLADSERTRGFEEDLTTYKSIEKILRNKCSKSVEVGEYELEQVLDDDNIIPPYVLRSEDGSPRVTVNTAIGHINRYCARLPSDPFTHLAPKCKTAERPDARFQSTLYLPINSPLRVPLKVRKNICIF
;
A
#
# COMPACT_ATOMS: atom_id res chain seq x y z
N MET A 1 -2.43 6.06 37.74
CA MET A 1 -2.95 5.11 36.73
C MET A 1 -3.95 5.76 35.77
N GLU A 2 -5.19 6.07 36.17
CA GLU A 2 -6.19 6.64 35.22
C GLU A 2 -5.81 8.03 34.68
N VAL A 3 -5.18 8.86 35.51
CA VAL A 3 -4.69 10.21 35.13
C VAL A 3 -3.51 10.15 34.15
N GLU A 4 -2.68 9.11 34.20
CA GLU A 4 -1.54 8.94 33.29
C GLU A 4 -1.99 8.49 31.91
N PHE A 5 -2.97 7.57 31.86
CA PHE A 5 -3.55 7.14 30.60
C PHE A 5 -4.25 8.28 29.84
N ARG A 6 -5.01 9.12 30.55
CA ARG A 6 -5.65 10.30 29.95
C ARG A 6 -4.63 11.28 29.36
N LYS A 7 -3.48 11.46 30.02
CA LYS A 7 -2.38 12.30 29.50
C LYS A 7 -1.75 11.69 28.24
N GLN A 8 -1.52 10.37 28.22
CA GLN A 8 -1.00 9.68 27.05
C GLN A 8 -1.94 9.82 25.85
N GLU A 9 -3.25 9.61 26.07
CA GLU A 9 -4.26 9.76 25.01
C GLU A 9 -4.33 11.20 24.48
N GLU A 10 -4.23 12.20 25.36
CA GLU A 10 -4.22 13.61 24.95
C GLU A 10 -2.99 13.94 24.08
N VAL A 11 -1.80 13.47 24.45
CA VAL A 11 -0.57 13.66 23.65
C VAL A 11 -0.70 12.98 22.28
N LEU A 12 -1.23 11.76 22.25
CA LEU A 12 -1.48 11.05 21.00
C LEU A 12 -2.52 11.77 20.13
N ARG A 13 -3.56 12.36 20.74
CA ARG A 13 -4.54 13.18 20.03
C ARG A 13 -3.89 14.41 19.40
N LYS A 14 -3.02 15.12 20.12
CA LYS A 14 -2.28 16.28 19.61
C LYS A 14 -1.34 15.91 18.46
N PHE A 15 -0.68 14.75 18.56
CA PHE A 15 0.16 14.23 17.49
C PHE A 15 -0.65 13.89 16.23
N ARG A 16 -1.81 13.23 16.39
CA ARG A 16 -2.74 12.96 15.27
C ARG A 16 -3.31 14.24 14.64
N ALA A 17 -3.50 15.30 15.42
CA ALA A 17 -3.95 16.60 14.96
C ALA A 17 -2.82 17.46 14.33
N HIS A 18 -1.59 16.94 14.25
CA HIS A 18 -0.40 17.69 13.81
C HIS A 18 -0.06 18.92 14.66
N GLU A 19 -0.56 19.00 15.90
CA GLU A 19 -0.14 20.02 16.87
C GLU A 19 1.25 19.71 17.45
N THR A 20 1.59 18.42 17.51
CA THR A 20 2.91 17.93 17.93
C THR A 20 3.58 17.19 16.76
N ASN A 21 4.78 17.62 16.37
CA ASN A 21 5.51 17.04 15.23
C ASN A 21 6.54 15.97 15.60
N LEU A 22 6.91 15.87 16.88
CA LEU A 22 7.88 14.92 17.38
C LEU A 22 7.28 14.15 18.56
N LEU A 23 7.28 12.82 18.45
CA LEU A 23 6.86 11.92 19.52
C LEU A 23 8.07 11.11 19.99
N ILE A 24 8.33 11.15 21.29
CA ILE A 24 9.34 10.32 21.94
C ILE A 24 8.60 9.30 22.80
N ALA A 25 8.85 8.02 22.56
CA ALA A 25 8.16 6.93 23.22
C ALA A 25 9.10 5.74 23.44
N THR A 26 8.76 4.92 24.43
CA THR A 26 9.40 3.62 24.68
C THR A 26 8.71 2.51 23.88
N SER A 27 9.29 1.31 23.89
CA SER A 27 8.80 0.13 23.16
C SER A 27 7.35 -0.27 23.48
N ILE A 28 6.81 0.19 24.61
CA ILE A 28 5.40 -0.05 25.01
C ILE A 28 4.42 0.56 24.00
N VAL A 29 4.82 1.62 23.29
CA VAL A 29 3.97 2.32 22.32
C VAL A 29 4.06 1.67 20.92
N GLU A 30 4.96 0.71 20.71
CA GLU A 30 5.11 0.01 19.42
C GLU A 30 3.88 -0.85 19.09
N GLU A 31 3.23 -1.40 20.11
CA GLU A 31 2.04 -2.26 19.97
C GLU A 31 0.77 -1.56 20.46
N GLY A 32 -0.34 -1.77 19.74
CA GLY A 32 -1.67 -1.37 20.20
C GLY A 32 -2.00 0.13 20.14
N VAL A 33 -1.04 1.00 19.81
CA VAL A 33 -1.28 2.44 19.67
C VAL A 33 -1.41 2.83 18.19
N ASP A 34 -2.46 3.57 17.85
CA ASP A 34 -2.66 4.10 16.50
C ASP A 34 -1.90 5.42 16.31
N ILE A 35 -0.79 5.34 15.57
CA ILE A 35 0.09 6.45 15.19
C ILE A 35 -0.01 6.62 13.66
N PRO A 36 -0.21 7.85 13.16
CA PRO A 36 -0.27 8.13 11.73
C PRO A 36 1.06 7.80 11.03
N LYS A 37 1.05 7.80 9.70
CA LYS A 37 2.26 7.57 8.89
C LYS A 37 3.26 8.71 9.15
N CYS A 38 4.47 8.35 9.54
CA CYS A 38 5.57 9.28 9.82
C CYS A 38 6.55 9.34 8.64
N ASN A 39 7.19 10.49 8.48
CA ASN A 39 8.26 10.69 7.49
C ASN A 39 9.62 10.21 8.01
N LEU A 40 9.80 10.18 9.33
CA LEU A 40 11.03 9.72 9.97
C LEU A 40 10.67 8.90 11.19
N VAL A 41 11.27 7.72 11.30
CA VAL A 41 11.21 6.89 12.51
C VAL A 41 12.63 6.51 12.89
N VAL A 42 13.03 6.86 14.11
CA VAL A 42 14.36 6.57 14.66
C VAL A 42 14.20 5.63 15.84
N ARG A 43 14.83 4.46 15.77
CA ARG A 43 14.98 3.56 16.92
C ARG A 43 16.33 3.78 17.56
N PHE A 44 16.33 4.05 18.86
CA PHE A 44 17.57 4.10 19.66
C PHE A 44 18.11 2.70 19.96
N ASP A 45 17.22 1.72 20.09
CA ASP A 45 17.58 0.33 20.33
C ASP A 45 17.18 -0.56 19.15
N LEU A 46 18.06 -1.50 18.82
CA LEU A 46 17.82 -2.54 17.83
C LEU A 46 16.61 -3.41 18.23
N PRO A 47 15.70 -3.73 17.28
CA PRO A 47 14.58 -4.62 17.57
C PRO A 47 15.08 -6.04 17.86
N THR A 48 14.60 -6.62 18.96
CA THR A 48 14.93 -7.99 19.37
C THR A 48 14.12 -9.05 18.63
N GLU A 49 12.94 -8.67 18.13
CA GLU A 49 12.00 -9.55 17.45
C GLU A 49 11.58 -8.97 16.09
N TYR A 50 11.27 -9.88 15.15
CA TYR A 50 10.73 -9.51 13.83
C TYR A 50 9.45 -8.68 13.93
N ARG A 51 8.59 -8.96 14.92
CA ARG A 51 7.31 -8.27 15.11
C ARG A 51 7.51 -6.78 15.41
N SER A 52 8.38 -6.47 16.37
CA SER A 52 8.79 -5.10 16.72
C SER A 52 9.43 -4.39 15.53
N TYR A 53 10.30 -5.08 14.77
CA TYR A 53 10.90 -4.54 13.55
C TYR A 53 9.84 -4.12 12.52
N VAL A 54 8.86 -4.98 12.22
CA VAL A 54 7.80 -4.68 11.23
C VAL A 54 6.86 -3.58 11.69
N GLN A 55 6.48 -3.55 12.97
CA GLN A 55 5.59 -2.52 13.50
C GLN A 55 6.22 -1.14 13.49
N SER A 56 7.47 -1.03 13.95
CA SER A 56 8.21 0.23 13.94
C SER A 56 8.54 0.71 12.53
N LYS A 57 9.03 -0.18 11.64
CA LYS A 57 9.17 0.11 10.20
C LYS A 57 7.83 0.51 9.58
N GLY A 58 6.73 -0.11 10.02
CA GLY A 58 5.38 0.17 9.54
C GLY A 58 4.88 1.59 9.82
N ARG A 59 5.50 2.33 10.74
CA ARG A 59 5.20 3.75 10.98
C ARG A 59 5.88 4.67 9.97
N ALA A 60 7.05 4.29 9.44
CA ALA A 60 7.71 4.99 8.33
C ALA A 60 7.14 4.52 6.98
N ARG A 61 5.88 4.88 6.69
CA ARG A 61 5.17 4.53 5.44
C ARG A 61 4.70 5.75 4.64
N ALA A 62 5.07 6.96 5.05
CA ALA A 62 4.78 8.16 4.27
C ALA A 62 5.62 8.16 2.97
N PRO A 63 5.18 8.85 1.90
CA PRO A 63 6.02 9.03 0.72
C PRO A 63 7.37 9.61 1.10
N VAL A 64 8.46 8.98 0.65
CA VAL A 64 9.85 9.41 0.97
C VAL A 64 10.16 9.34 2.48
N SER A 65 9.66 8.31 3.19
CA SER A 65 9.96 8.13 4.61
C SER A 65 11.30 7.45 4.86
N ASN A 66 11.99 7.89 5.91
CA ASN A 66 13.24 7.31 6.40
C ASN A 66 13.03 6.49 7.67
N TYR A 67 13.68 5.33 7.75
CA TYR A 67 13.70 4.50 8.93
C TYR A 67 15.16 4.26 9.35
N ILE A 68 15.51 4.76 10.52
CA ILE A 68 16.88 4.78 11.04
C ILE A 68 16.92 3.97 12.34
N MET A 69 17.92 3.11 12.46
CA MET A 69 18.24 2.43 13.72
C MET A 69 19.61 2.89 14.17
N LEU A 70 19.70 3.31 15.42
CA LEU A 70 20.96 3.56 16.10
C LEU A 70 21.39 2.27 16.76
N ALA A 71 22.67 1.95 16.63
CA ALA A 71 23.26 0.74 17.19
C ALA A 71 24.72 0.99 17.53
N ASP A 72 25.20 0.32 18.59
CA ASP A 72 26.62 0.28 18.88
C ASP A 72 27.36 -0.51 17.80
N SER A 73 28.61 -0.14 17.53
CA SER A 73 29.44 -0.79 16.50
C SER A 73 29.59 -2.29 16.71
N GLU A 74 29.65 -2.75 17.98
CA GLU A 74 29.74 -4.18 18.31
C GLU A 74 28.44 -4.94 17.99
N ARG A 75 27.29 -4.33 18.27
CA ARG A 75 25.97 -4.93 18.06
C ARG A 75 25.52 -4.88 16.59
N THR A 76 26.03 -3.90 15.84
CA THR A 76 25.72 -3.71 14.42
C THR A 76 26.04 -4.95 13.60
N ARG A 77 27.21 -5.58 13.83
CA ARG A 77 27.64 -6.76 13.06
C ARG A 77 26.71 -7.97 13.25
N GLY A 78 26.30 -8.25 14.48
CA GLY A 78 25.36 -9.35 14.76
C GLY A 78 23.97 -9.07 14.18
N PHE A 79 23.54 -7.81 14.27
CA PHE A 79 22.23 -7.41 13.78
C PHE A 79 22.14 -7.38 12.24
N GLU A 80 23.24 -7.22 11.51
CA GLU A 80 23.21 -7.34 10.04
C GLU A 80 22.67 -8.70 9.59
N GLU A 81 23.11 -9.79 10.24
CA GLU A 81 22.62 -11.14 9.98
C GLU A 81 21.13 -11.27 10.33
N ASP A 82 20.73 -10.77 11.51
CA ASP A 82 19.32 -10.76 11.91
C ASP A 82 18.45 -9.93 10.94
N LEU A 83 18.95 -8.79 10.46
CA LEU A 83 18.25 -7.91 9.54
C LEU A 83 18.05 -8.58 8.17
N THR A 84 19.05 -9.32 7.67
CA THR A 84 18.89 -10.13 6.45
C THR A 84 17.84 -11.23 6.63
N THR A 85 17.81 -11.85 7.81
CA THR A 85 16.81 -12.85 8.18
C THR A 85 15.42 -12.23 8.24
N TYR A 86 15.24 -11.08 8.88
CA TYR A 86 13.97 -10.34 8.94
C TYR A 86 13.47 -9.93 7.56
N LYS A 87 14.35 -9.44 6.67
CA LYS A 87 13.98 -9.13 5.28
C LYS A 87 13.52 -10.38 4.52
N SER A 88 14.17 -11.51 4.76
CA SER A 88 13.81 -12.79 4.13
C SER A 88 12.44 -13.27 4.62
N ILE A 89 12.17 -13.19 5.92
CA ILE A 89 10.85 -13.47 6.52
C ILE A 89 9.78 -12.54 5.92
N GLU A 90 10.05 -11.24 5.81
CA GLU A 90 9.12 -10.27 5.19
C GLU A 90 8.81 -10.67 3.74
N LYS A 91 9.81 -11.04 2.95
CA LYS A 91 9.62 -11.50 1.55
C LYS A 91 8.78 -12.77 1.48
N ILE A 92 9.09 -13.76 2.32
CA ILE A 92 8.33 -15.02 2.37
C ILE A 92 6.88 -14.77 2.78
N LEU A 93 6.66 -13.96 3.82
CA LEU A 93 5.31 -13.63 4.31
C LEU A 93 4.54 -12.83 3.26
N ARG A 94 5.14 -11.84 2.62
CA ARG A 94 4.50 -11.13 1.50
C ARG A 94 4.09 -12.11 0.41
N ASN A 95 4.98 -12.98 -0.05
CA ASN A 95 4.71 -13.92 -1.14
C ASN A 95 3.70 -15.02 -0.79
N LYS A 96 3.69 -15.49 0.47
CA LYS A 96 2.76 -16.55 0.92
C LYS A 96 1.39 -15.99 1.29
N CYS A 97 1.32 -14.82 1.91
CA CYS A 97 0.07 -14.17 2.28
C CYS A 97 -0.60 -13.43 1.11
N SER A 98 0.14 -12.94 0.12
CA SER A 98 -0.45 -12.41 -1.12
C SER A 98 -1.12 -13.51 -1.97
N LYS A 99 -0.76 -14.78 -1.76
CA LYS A 99 -1.55 -15.92 -2.29
C LYS A 99 -2.85 -16.18 -1.55
N SER A 100 -3.01 -15.66 -0.33
CA SER A 100 -4.24 -15.82 0.48
C SER A 100 -5.13 -14.57 0.48
N VAL A 101 -4.58 -13.40 0.10
CA VAL A 101 -5.31 -12.14 -0.06
C VAL A 101 -4.87 -11.54 -1.39
N GLU A 102 -5.75 -11.60 -2.38
CA GLU A 102 -5.62 -10.95 -3.69
C GLU A 102 -5.40 -9.42 -3.53
N VAL A 103 -4.17 -9.00 -3.27
CA VAL A 103 -3.69 -7.63 -3.53
C VAL A 103 -2.26 -7.78 -4.04
N GLY A 104 -2.13 -7.91 -5.36
CA GLY A 104 -0.84 -7.96 -6.02
C GLY A 104 -0.10 -6.64 -5.84
N GLU A 105 0.96 -6.63 -5.04
CA GLU A 105 2.06 -5.69 -5.24
C GLU A 105 2.87 -6.23 -6.41
N TYR A 106 2.72 -5.59 -7.57
CA TYR A 106 3.60 -5.81 -8.71
C TYR A 106 5.03 -5.44 -8.30
N GLU A 107 5.97 -6.37 -8.49
CA GLU A 107 7.38 -6.01 -8.64
C GLU A 107 7.43 -5.00 -9.80
N LEU A 108 7.88 -3.78 -9.51
CA LEU A 108 8.11 -2.77 -10.53
C LEU A 108 9.39 -3.14 -11.28
N GLU A 109 9.32 -4.15 -12.14
CA GLU A 109 10.19 -4.18 -13.30
C GLU A 109 9.87 -2.92 -14.11
N GLN A 110 10.89 -2.14 -14.45
CA GLN A 110 10.78 -1.06 -15.42
C GLN A 110 10.54 -1.69 -16.79
N VAL A 111 9.31 -2.12 -17.05
CA VAL A 111 8.91 -2.65 -18.35
C VAL A 111 8.70 -1.46 -19.28
N LEU A 112 9.50 -1.46 -20.34
CA LEU A 112 9.51 -0.46 -21.41
C LEU A 112 8.15 -0.44 -22.14
N ASP A 113 7.59 0.76 -22.27
CA ASP A 113 6.59 1.23 -23.24
C ASP A 113 5.50 0.24 -23.74
N ASP A 114 4.60 -0.17 -22.84
CA ASP A 114 3.38 -0.97 -23.13
C ASP A 114 2.30 -0.18 -23.92
N ASP A 115 2.47 1.14 -24.12
CA ASP A 115 1.47 1.99 -24.78
C ASP A 115 1.23 1.62 -26.25
N ASN A 116 2.10 0.81 -26.86
CA ASN A 116 1.95 0.31 -28.24
C ASN A 116 1.16 -1.01 -28.35
N ILE A 117 0.86 -1.71 -27.25
CA ILE A 117 0.11 -2.99 -27.30
C ILE A 117 -1.37 -2.76 -27.59
N ILE A 118 -1.93 -1.64 -27.11
CA ILE A 118 -3.33 -1.28 -27.33
C ILE A 118 -3.39 0.19 -27.74
N PRO A 119 -4.05 0.52 -28.87
CA PRO A 119 -4.19 1.91 -29.27
C PRO A 119 -4.90 2.71 -28.17
N PRO A 120 -4.42 3.94 -27.86
CA PRO A 120 -4.99 4.75 -26.81
C PRO A 120 -6.46 5.04 -27.10
N TYR A 121 -7.29 5.03 -26.06
CA TYR A 121 -8.67 5.48 -26.18
C TYR A 121 -8.70 7.01 -26.21
N VAL A 122 -9.16 7.58 -27.32
CA VAL A 122 -9.22 9.02 -27.54
C VAL A 122 -10.68 9.46 -27.68
N LEU A 123 -11.08 10.50 -26.94
CA LEU A 123 -12.48 10.97 -26.95
C LEU A 123 -12.86 11.73 -28.23
N ARG A 124 -11.88 12.39 -28.87
CA ARG A 124 -12.04 13.22 -30.08
C ARG A 124 -10.82 13.08 -30.96
N SER A 125 -10.98 13.01 -32.28
CA SER A 125 -9.86 12.79 -33.23
C SER A 125 -8.99 14.03 -33.49
N GLU A 126 -9.04 15.05 -32.62
CA GLU A 126 -8.25 16.27 -32.73
C GLU A 126 -6.88 16.10 -32.05
N ASP A 127 -5.85 16.74 -32.61
CA ASP A 127 -4.50 16.76 -32.04
C ASP A 127 -4.51 17.43 -30.66
N GLY A 128 -3.98 16.72 -29.65
CA GLY A 128 -3.95 17.18 -28.25
C GLY A 128 -5.18 16.82 -27.42
N SER A 129 -6.13 16.06 -27.97
CA SER A 129 -7.28 15.53 -27.23
C SER A 129 -6.87 14.61 -26.05
N PRO A 130 -7.65 14.61 -24.94
CA PRO A 130 -7.43 13.69 -23.83
C PRO A 130 -7.46 12.23 -24.30
N ARG A 131 -6.40 11.49 -23.95
CA ARG A 131 -6.22 10.09 -24.30
C ARG A 131 -5.97 9.24 -23.05
N VAL A 132 -6.46 8.01 -23.06
CA VAL A 132 -6.21 7.01 -22.01
C VAL A 132 -5.42 5.87 -22.60
N THR A 133 -4.25 5.62 -22.04
CA THR A 133 -3.34 4.51 -22.38
C THR A 133 -3.48 3.37 -21.38
N VAL A 134 -2.88 2.22 -21.65
CA VAL A 134 -2.90 1.06 -20.75
C VAL A 134 -2.29 1.38 -19.39
N ASN A 135 -1.18 2.14 -19.40
CA ASN A 135 -0.48 2.56 -18.19
C ASN A 135 -1.28 3.57 -17.34
N THR A 136 -2.07 4.42 -17.99
CA THR A 136 -2.86 5.45 -17.29
C THR A 136 -4.25 4.95 -16.87
N ALA A 137 -4.76 3.88 -17.48
CA ALA A 137 -6.12 3.37 -17.26
C ALA A 137 -6.44 3.06 -15.79
N ILE A 138 -5.54 2.36 -15.08
CA ILE A 138 -5.72 2.01 -13.66
C ILE A 138 -5.83 3.28 -12.81
N GLY A 139 -4.95 4.26 -13.05
CA GLY A 139 -4.95 5.53 -12.34
C GLY A 139 -6.25 6.32 -12.56
N HIS A 140 -6.79 6.32 -13.78
CA HIS A 140 -8.06 6.97 -14.08
C HIS A 140 -9.25 6.32 -13.36
N ILE A 141 -9.31 4.98 -13.31
CA ILE A 141 -10.38 4.25 -12.59
C ILE A 141 -10.30 4.52 -11.08
N ASN A 142 -9.09 4.48 -10.50
CA ASN A 142 -8.89 4.78 -9.09
C ASN A 142 -9.29 6.22 -8.75
N ARG A 143 -8.89 7.18 -9.60
CA ARG A 143 -9.25 8.60 -9.43
C ARG A 143 -10.76 8.83 -9.54
N TYR A 144 -11.45 8.09 -10.41
CA TYR A 144 -12.91 8.12 -10.48
C TYR A 144 -13.54 7.62 -9.18
N CYS A 145 -13.10 6.45 -8.67
CA CYS A 145 -13.64 5.86 -7.45
C CYS A 145 -13.43 6.77 -6.22
N ALA A 146 -12.26 7.43 -6.13
CA ALA A 146 -11.93 8.35 -5.05
C ALA A 146 -12.76 9.65 -5.05
N ARG A 147 -13.42 9.99 -6.16
CA ARG A 147 -14.30 11.17 -6.27
C ARG A 147 -15.77 10.85 -5.98
N LEU A 148 -16.11 9.58 -5.82
CA LEU A 148 -17.47 9.20 -5.46
C LEU A 148 -17.77 9.68 -4.02
N PRO A 149 -19.01 10.07 -3.71
CA PRO A 149 -19.38 10.47 -2.36
C PRO A 149 -19.06 9.32 -1.39
N SER A 150 -18.20 9.56 -0.39
CA SER A 150 -17.87 8.60 0.65
C SER A 150 -17.85 9.30 2.01
N ASP A 151 -17.98 8.51 3.08
CA ASP A 151 -17.70 9.02 4.42
C ASP A 151 -16.18 9.18 4.65
N PRO A 152 -15.75 9.91 5.70
CA PRO A 152 -14.33 10.17 5.98
C PRO A 152 -13.48 8.93 6.28
N PHE A 153 -14.09 7.79 6.57
CA PHE A 153 -13.40 6.58 6.98
C PHE A 153 -13.37 5.51 5.87
N THR A 154 -14.16 5.68 4.80
CA THR A 154 -14.22 4.71 3.70
C THR A 154 -13.38 5.14 2.50
N HIS A 155 -12.37 4.33 2.18
CA HIS A 155 -11.63 4.45 0.93
C HIS A 155 -12.29 3.62 -0.18
N LEU A 156 -12.94 4.28 -1.13
CA LEU A 156 -13.59 3.63 -2.26
C LEU A 156 -12.55 3.24 -3.32
N ALA A 157 -12.34 1.93 -3.51
CA ALA A 157 -11.44 1.39 -4.53
C ALA A 157 -12.19 0.39 -5.43
N PRO A 158 -11.85 0.33 -6.73
CA PRO A 158 -12.39 -0.68 -7.64
C PRO A 158 -11.85 -2.07 -7.27
N LYS A 159 -12.64 -3.11 -7.52
CA LYS A 159 -12.21 -4.51 -7.37
C LYS A 159 -12.16 -5.17 -8.74
N CYS A 160 -11.02 -5.76 -9.09
CA CYS A 160 -10.88 -6.54 -10.32
C CYS A 160 -10.82 -8.03 -9.97
N LYS A 161 -11.55 -8.87 -10.71
CA LYS A 161 -11.46 -10.32 -10.64
C LYS A 161 -11.21 -10.89 -12.02
N THR A 162 -10.17 -11.69 -12.17
CA THR A 162 -9.89 -12.43 -13.40
C THR A 162 -10.19 -13.89 -13.16
N ALA A 163 -10.99 -14.49 -14.04
CA ALA A 163 -11.31 -15.91 -14.02
C ALA A 163 -10.87 -16.55 -15.33
N GLU A 164 -10.17 -17.67 -15.23
CA GLU A 164 -9.88 -18.54 -16.36
C GLU A 164 -11.14 -19.35 -16.68
N ARG A 165 -11.51 -19.40 -17.96
CA ARG A 165 -12.63 -20.19 -18.44
C ARG A 165 -12.14 -21.55 -18.96
N PRO A 166 -13.04 -22.54 -19.09
CA PRO A 166 -12.71 -23.89 -19.56
C PRO A 166 -12.11 -23.96 -20.97
N ASP A 167 -12.13 -22.86 -21.71
CA ASP A 167 -11.68 -22.71 -23.09
C ASP A 167 -10.32 -22.01 -23.21
N ALA A 168 -9.53 -21.99 -22.13
CA ALA A 168 -8.24 -21.28 -22.03
C ALA A 168 -8.34 -19.77 -22.35
N ARG A 169 -9.53 -19.17 -22.21
CA ARG A 169 -9.72 -17.71 -22.30
C ARG A 169 -9.81 -17.10 -20.91
N PHE A 170 -9.25 -15.91 -20.77
CA PHE A 170 -9.37 -15.12 -19.55
C PHE A 170 -10.56 -14.16 -19.65
N GLN A 171 -11.38 -14.15 -18.60
CA GLN A 171 -12.41 -13.15 -18.40
C GLN A 171 -12.07 -12.29 -17.19
N SER A 172 -11.87 -11.00 -17.41
CA SER A 172 -11.69 -10.03 -16.32
C SER A 172 -12.99 -9.28 -16.06
N THR A 173 -13.35 -9.15 -14.79
CA THR A 173 -14.57 -8.49 -14.32
C THR A 173 -14.19 -7.38 -13.34
N LEU A 174 -14.57 -6.15 -13.68
CA LEU A 174 -14.34 -4.97 -12.85
C LEU A 174 -15.62 -4.62 -12.09
N TYR A 175 -15.49 -4.54 -10.78
CA TYR A 175 -16.54 -4.13 -9.85
C TYR A 175 -16.23 -2.73 -9.33
N LEU A 176 -17.14 -1.80 -9.56
CA LEU A 176 -17.06 -0.45 -8.99
C LEU A 176 -17.70 -0.41 -7.60
N PRO A 177 -17.33 0.57 -6.76
CA PRO A 177 -17.96 0.76 -5.45
C PRO A 177 -19.46 1.03 -5.56
N ILE A 178 -20.23 0.73 -4.50
CA ILE A 178 -21.70 0.87 -4.50
C ILE A 178 -22.19 2.30 -4.75
N ASN A 179 -21.35 3.28 -4.43
CA ASN A 179 -21.58 4.70 -4.63
C ASN A 179 -21.48 5.11 -6.11
N SER A 180 -20.94 4.22 -6.96
CA SER A 180 -20.90 4.43 -8.41
C SER A 180 -22.30 4.31 -9.00
N PRO A 181 -22.70 5.20 -9.93
CA PRO A 181 -23.93 5.03 -10.72
C PRO A 181 -23.89 3.77 -11.59
N LEU A 182 -22.69 3.28 -11.92
CA LEU A 182 -22.48 2.04 -12.66
C LEU A 182 -22.49 0.84 -11.71
N ARG A 183 -23.67 0.25 -11.54
CA ARG A 183 -23.90 -0.90 -10.63
C ARG A 183 -23.62 -2.27 -11.26
N VAL A 184 -23.53 -2.33 -12.59
CA VAL A 184 -23.29 -3.58 -13.31
C VAL A 184 -21.78 -3.81 -13.42
N PRO A 185 -21.27 -5.00 -13.07
CA PRO A 185 -19.86 -5.29 -13.24
C PRO A 185 -19.46 -5.30 -14.72
N LEU A 186 -18.41 -4.58 -15.05
CA LEU A 186 -17.89 -4.47 -16.41
C LEU A 186 -17.10 -5.75 -16.72
N LYS A 187 -17.55 -6.51 -17.72
CA LYS A 187 -16.93 -7.77 -18.12
C LYS A 187 -16.18 -7.56 -19.43
N VAL A 188 -14.87 -7.74 -19.39
CA VAL A 188 -14.02 -7.72 -20.58
C VAL A 188 -13.66 -9.15 -20.94
N ARG A 189 -13.85 -9.51 -22.20
CA ARG A 189 -13.41 -10.78 -22.78
C ARG A 189 -12.20 -10.48 -23.64
N LYS A 190 -11.04 -11.05 -23.33
CA LYS A 190 -9.90 -11.04 -24.24
C LYS A 190 -9.59 -12.46 -24.69
N ASN A 191 -9.47 -12.66 -26.00
CA ASN A 191 -8.88 -13.86 -26.59
C ASN A 191 -7.35 -13.77 -26.48
N ILE A 192 -6.81 -13.71 -25.27
CA ILE A 192 -5.35 -13.86 -25.09
C ILE A 192 -5.11 -15.32 -24.75
N CYS A 193 -4.77 -16.10 -25.77
CA CYS A 193 -4.03 -17.35 -25.58
C CYS A 193 -2.60 -16.93 -25.25
N ILE A 194 -2.17 -17.15 -24.01
CA ILE A 194 -0.75 -17.04 -23.64
C ILE A 194 -0.16 -18.43 -23.93
N PHE A 195 0.69 -18.54 -24.95
CA PHE A 195 1.70 -19.58 -25.03
C PHE A 195 3.03 -18.97 -24.60
#